data_AF-A0A388PWB4-F1
#
_entry.id   AF-A0A388PWB4-F1
#
_cell.length_a   1.000
_cell.length_b   1.000
_cell.length_c   1.000
_cell.angle_alpha   90.00
_cell.angle_beta   90.00
_cell.angle_gamma   90.00
#
_symmetry.space_group_name_H-M   'P 1'
#
loop_
_entity.id
_entity.type
_entity.pdbx_description
1 polymer ?
#
loop_
_entity_poly.entity_id
_entity_poly.type
_entity_poly.pdbx_seq_one_letter_code
_entity_poly.pdbx_strand_id
1 'polypeptide(L)'
;MLIDRVIAPYFETNCWILALGTGQECIIVDPGMAKPNLVNEIEQKVSELKLKPVAVFITHGHLDHTFSVLPLTKQVPMRTFVTGADRFLLTDPMGALDRGGVSEQFLRRLVLKNLKNPTR
;
A
#
# COMPACT_ATOMS: atom_id res chain seq x y z
N MET A 1 -6.87 -23.06 -5.54
CA MET A 1 -6.78 -21.61 -5.32
C MET A 1 -5.95 -21.38 -4.08
N LEU A 2 -4.90 -20.56 -4.20
CA LEU A 2 -4.01 -20.16 -3.13
C LEU A 2 -4.28 -18.69 -2.82
N ILE A 3 -4.52 -18.40 -1.54
CA ILE A 3 -4.68 -17.04 -1.00
C ILE A 3 -3.75 -16.95 0.20
N ASP A 4 -2.80 -16.04 0.17
CA ASP A 4 -1.97 -15.68 1.32
C ASP A 4 -1.93 -14.15 1.46
N ARG A 5 -1.35 -13.65 2.55
CA ARG A 5 -1.19 -12.23 2.80
C ARG A 5 0.08 -11.90 3.58
N VAL A 6 0.54 -10.68 3.37
CA VAL A 6 1.48 -9.96 4.24
C VAL A 6 0.70 -8.80 4.84
N ILE A 7 0.75 -8.65 6.17
CA ILE A 7 0.09 -7.54 6.85
C ILE A 7 1.09 -6.40 6.97
N ALA A 8 0.73 -5.23 6.44
CA ALA A 8 1.55 -4.03 6.53
C ALA A 8 1.66 -3.56 7.99
N PRO A 9 2.86 -3.28 8.52
CA PRO A 9 3.02 -2.83 9.91
C PRO A 9 2.45 -1.42 10.14
N TYR A 10 2.30 -0.60 9.10
CA TYR A 10 1.56 0.66 9.18
C TYR A 10 0.18 0.49 8.55
N PHE A 11 -0.84 1.04 9.21
CA PHE A 11 -2.26 0.97 8.81
C PHE A 11 -2.87 -0.45 8.74
N GLU A 12 -2.09 -1.51 9.01
CA GLU A 12 -2.55 -2.91 9.00
C GLU A 12 -3.18 -3.33 7.66
N THR A 13 -2.81 -2.66 6.57
CA THR A 13 -3.28 -2.97 5.22
C THR A 13 -2.88 -4.39 4.85
N ASN A 14 -3.84 -5.18 4.39
CA ASN A 14 -3.57 -6.53 3.91
C ASN A 14 -3.02 -6.45 2.48
N CYS A 15 -1.74 -6.80 2.29
CA CYS A 15 -1.18 -7.07 0.98
C CYS A 15 -1.47 -8.53 0.62
N TRP A 16 -2.36 -8.76 -0.36
CA TRP A 16 -2.77 -10.11 -0.75
C TRP A 16 -1.87 -10.70 -1.83
N ILE A 17 -1.66 -12.01 -1.77
CA ILE A 17 -0.98 -12.81 -2.80
C ILE A 17 -1.96 -13.87 -3.27
N LEU A 18 -2.39 -13.78 -4.53
CA LEU A 18 -3.44 -14.63 -5.09
C LEU A 18 -2.87 -15.45 -6.25
N ALA A 19 -3.06 -16.76 -6.21
CA ALA A 19 -2.62 -17.69 -7.26
C ALA A 19 -3.61 -18.85 -7.43
N LEU A 20 -3.51 -19.58 -8.54
CA LEU A 20 -4.29 -20.82 -8.71
C LEU A 20 -3.76 -21.95 -7.80
N GLY A 21 -2.45 -21.94 -7.50
CA GLY A 21 -1.78 -22.86 -6.58
C GLY A 21 -0.29 -22.51 -6.42
N THR A 22 0.44 -23.28 -5.62
CA THR A 22 1.91 -23.21 -5.47
C THR A 22 2.61 -23.44 -6.82
N GLY A 23 3.73 -22.77 -7.08
CA GLY A 23 4.46 -22.95 -8.35
C GLY A 23 3.86 -22.23 -9.56
N GLN A 24 2.78 -21.45 -9.37
CA GLN A 24 2.04 -20.80 -10.45
C GLN A 24 2.29 -19.29 -10.49
N GLU A 25 1.76 -18.65 -11.52
CA GLU A 25 1.69 -17.18 -11.56
C GLU A 25 0.80 -16.66 -10.44
N CYS A 26 1.18 -15.51 -9.87
CA CYS A 26 0.41 -14.83 -8.84
C CYS A 26 0.24 -13.35 -9.15
N ILE A 27 -0.83 -12.78 -8.60
CA ILE A 27 -1.04 -11.34 -8.52
C ILE A 27 -0.84 -10.88 -7.09
N ILE A 28 -0.28 -9.68 -6.95
CA ILE A 28 -0.10 -9.01 -5.67
C ILE A 28 -1.12 -7.89 -5.60
N VAL A 29 -1.85 -7.77 -4.49
CA VAL A 29 -2.88 -6.75 -4.30
C VAL A 29 -2.51 -5.88 -3.11
N ASP A 30 -2.51 -4.57 -3.32
CA ASP A 30 -2.26 -3.54 -2.30
C ASP A 30 -0.95 -3.71 -1.50
N PRO A 31 0.23 -3.58 -2.14
CA PRO A 31 1.51 -3.56 -1.44
C PRO A 31 1.60 -2.38 -0.45
N GLY A 32 1.18 -2.64 0.78
CA GLY A 32 0.95 -1.60 1.77
C GLY A 32 2.20 -0.97 2.38
N MET A 33 2.00 -0.19 3.45
CA MET A 33 3.03 0.69 4.01
C MET A 33 3.89 0.02 5.08
N ALA A 34 5.22 0.15 4.94
CA ALA A 34 6.21 -0.33 5.90
C ALA A 34 7.45 0.59 5.90
N LYS A 35 8.42 0.32 6.78
CA LYS A 35 9.69 1.05 6.83
C LYS A 35 10.83 0.04 6.71
N PRO A 36 11.53 -0.03 5.57
CA PRO A 36 11.45 0.89 4.42
C PRO A 36 10.30 0.62 3.43
N ASN A 37 9.80 -0.61 3.31
CA ASN A 37 8.70 -1.06 2.43
C ASN A 37 8.45 -2.56 2.70
N LEU A 38 7.45 -3.16 2.05
CA LEU A 38 7.06 -4.58 2.24
C LEU A 38 7.76 -5.58 1.30
N VAL A 39 8.77 -5.15 0.54
CA VAL A 39 9.28 -5.99 -0.56
C VAL A 39 9.86 -7.30 -0.05
N ASN A 40 10.64 -7.27 1.04
CA ASN A 40 11.27 -8.46 1.57
C ASN A 40 10.24 -9.50 2.04
N GLU A 41 9.20 -9.06 2.73
CA GLU A 41 8.13 -9.92 3.24
C GLU A 41 7.31 -10.54 2.10
N ILE A 42 7.04 -9.76 1.05
CA ILE A 42 6.36 -10.24 -0.16
C ILE A 42 7.23 -11.27 -0.89
N GLU A 43 8.52 -10.97 -1.10
CA GLU A 43 9.46 -11.87 -1.78
C GLU A 43 9.66 -13.18 -1.02
N GLN A 44 9.72 -13.11 0.32
CA GLN A 44 9.78 -14.31 1.16
C GLN A 44 8.58 -15.22 0.89
N LYS A 45 7.35 -14.68 0.94
CA LYS A 45 6.12 -15.45 0.65
C LYS A 45 6.09 -16.01 -0.76
N VAL A 46 6.46 -15.20 -1.74
CA VAL A 46 6.54 -15.60 -3.15
C VAL A 46 7.52 -16.76 -3.34
N SER A 47 8.71 -16.67 -2.73
CA SER A 47 9.76 -17.68 -2.80
C SER A 47 9.36 -18.99 -2.11
N GLU A 48 8.84 -18.91 -0.88
CA GLU A 48 8.35 -20.08 -0.11
C GLU A 48 7.29 -20.87 -0.88
N LEU A 49 6.40 -20.17 -1.57
CA LEU A 49 5.31 -20.74 -2.36
C LEU A 49 5.67 -20.97 -3.84
N LYS A 50 6.93 -20.72 -4.22
CA LYS A 50 7.47 -20.87 -5.58
C LYS A 50 6.63 -20.13 -6.64
N LEU A 51 6.06 -18.99 -6.28
CA LEU A 51 5.16 -18.24 -7.15
C LEU A 51 5.94 -17.35 -8.13
N LYS A 52 5.28 -16.97 -9.23
CA LYS A 52 5.80 -16.00 -10.20
C LYS A 52 4.88 -14.77 -10.22
N PRO A 53 5.27 -13.64 -9.62
CA PRO A 53 4.48 -12.41 -9.70
C PRO A 53 4.37 -11.93 -11.14
N VAL A 54 3.16 -11.63 -11.60
CA VAL A 54 2.91 -11.14 -12.97
C VAL A 54 2.21 -9.80 -13.04
N ALA A 55 1.57 -9.37 -11.96
CA ALA A 55 0.91 -8.07 -11.87
C ALA A 55 0.73 -7.61 -10.43
N VAL A 56 0.66 -6.29 -10.26
CA VAL A 56 0.14 -5.63 -9.06
C VAL A 56 -1.24 -5.05 -9.36
N PHE A 57 -2.20 -5.27 -8.49
CA PHE A 57 -3.49 -4.60 -8.50
C PHE A 57 -3.63 -3.70 -7.27
N ILE A 58 -4.16 -2.51 -7.49
CA ILE A 58 -4.46 -1.55 -6.44
C ILE A 58 -5.98 -1.41 -6.36
N THR A 59 -6.54 -1.73 -5.19
CA THR A 59 -7.99 -1.64 -4.97
C THR A 59 -8.47 -0.19 -5.04
N HIS A 60 -7.71 0.73 -4.45
CA HIS A 60 -7.92 2.17 -4.52
C HIS A 60 -6.63 2.95 -4.22
N GLY A 61 -6.57 4.21 -4.63
CA GLY A 61 -5.33 5.00 -4.71
C GLY A 61 -4.75 5.53 -3.39
N HIS A 62 -5.23 5.10 -2.22
CA HIS A 62 -4.70 5.57 -0.95
C HIS A 62 -3.22 5.17 -0.76
N LEU A 63 -2.51 5.97 0.02
CA LEU A 63 -1.07 5.80 0.20
C LEU A 63 -0.72 4.47 0.88
N ASP A 64 -1.53 4.04 1.85
CA ASP A 64 -1.34 2.80 2.59
C ASP A 64 -1.56 1.53 1.76
N HIS A 65 -2.13 1.63 0.56
CA HIS A 65 -2.27 0.54 -0.42
C HIS A 65 -1.21 0.58 -1.54
N THR A 66 -0.54 1.71 -1.74
CA THR A 66 0.34 1.96 -2.89
C THR A 66 1.82 2.14 -2.52
N PHE A 67 2.11 2.31 -1.23
CA PHE A 67 3.43 2.70 -0.72
C PHE A 67 4.58 1.82 -1.22
N SER A 68 4.39 0.50 -1.24
CA SER A 68 5.45 -0.45 -1.61
C SER A 68 5.47 -0.81 -3.10
N VAL A 69 4.57 -0.25 -3.92
CA VAL A 69 4.45 -0.60 -5.36
C VAL A 69 5.72 -0.27 -6.13
N LEU A 70 6.25 0.95 -6.00
CA LEU A 70 7.44 1.37 -6.73
C LEU A 70 8.70 0.56 -6.35
N PRO A 71 9.04 0.37 -5.05
CA PRO A 71 10.19 -0.48 -4.72
C PRO A 71 9.99 -1.94 -5.12
N LEU A 72 8.76 -2.47 -5.04
CA LEU A 72 8.45 -3.85 -5.46
C LEU A 72 8.66 -4.04 -6.97
N THR A 73 8.08 -3.16 -7.79
CA THR A 73 8.16 -3.26 -9.26
C THR A 73 9.55 -2.99 -9.81
N LYS A 74 10.44 -2.34 -9.05
CA LYS A 74 11.86 -2.22 -9.39
C LYS A 74 12.63 -3.54 -9.20
N GLN A 75 12.28 -4.33 -8.20
CA GLN A 75 12.95 -5.61 -7.92
C GLN A 75 12.36 -6.75 -8.76
N VAL A 76 11.03 -6.77 -8.90
CA VAL A 76 10.31 -7.74 -9.71
C VAL A 76 9.48 -6.98 -10.76
N PRO A 77 10.02 -6.80 -11.99
CA PRO A 77 9.33 -6.06 -13.04
C PRO A 77 7.99 -6.69 -13.41
N MET A 78 6.90 -5.95 -13.17
CA MET A 78 5.53 -6.38 -13.49
C MET A 78 4.63 -5.19 -13.77
N ARG A 79 3.48 -5.43 -14.41
CA ARG A 79 2.50 -4.36 -14.69
C ARG A 79 1.71 -4.03 -13.42
N THR A 80 1.45 -2.75 -13.21
CA THR A 80 0.60 -2.25 -12.11
C THR A 80 -0.70 -1.71 -12.68
N PHE A 81 -1.81 -2.11 -12.06
CA PHE A 81 -3.16 -1.67 -12.43
C PHE A 81 -3.82 -0.92 -11.28
N VAL A 82 -4.38 0.24 -11.59
CA VAL A 82 -5.20 1.07 -10.71
C VAL A 82 -6.28 1.73 -11.56
N THR A 83 -7.47 1.92 -11.00
CA THR A 83 -8.55 2.62 -11.70
C THR A 83 -8.16 4.05 -12.05
N GLY A 84 -8.63 4.54 -13.20
CA GLY A 84 -8.38 5.92 -13.64
C GLY A 84 -8.91 6.95 -12.65
N ALA A 85 -10.01 6.64 -11.96
CA ALA A 85 -10.67 7.51 -10.99
C ALA A 85 -9.79 7.82 -9.77
N ASP A 86 -8.84 6.95 -9.42
CA ASP A 86 -7.98 7.10 -8.24
C ASP A 86 -6.58 7.63 -8.55
N ARG A 87 -6.24 7.84 -9.83
CA ARG A 87 -4.88 8.28 -10.22
C ARG A 87 -4.49 9.62 -9.61
N PHE A 88 -5.46 10.50 -9.32
CA PHE A 88 -5.19 11.78 -8.69
C PHE A 88 -4.54 11.62 -7.30
N LEU A 89 -4.88 10.55 -6.57
CA LEU A 89 -4.33 10.26 -5.23
C LEU A 89 -2.84 9.90 -5.28
N LEU A 90 -2.34 9.41 -6.42
CA LEU A 90 -0.91 9.11 -6.60
C LEU A 90 -0.06 10.37 -6.71
N THR A 91 -0.65 11.47 -7.18
CA THR A 91 -0.02 12.79 -7.23
C THR A 91 -0.35 13.67 -6.03
N ASP A 92 -1.43 13.35 -5.33
CA ASP A 92 -1.97 14.10 -4.21
C ASP A 92 -2.58 13.16 -3.15
N PRO A 93 -1.76 12.54 -2.29
CA PRO A 93 -2.25 11.61 -1.27
C PRO A 93 -3.23 12.25 -0.28
N MET A 94 -3.12 13.56 -0.05
CA MET A 94 -4.01 14.30 0.85
C MET A 94 -5.44 14.44 0.30
N GLY A 95 -5.64 14.22 -1.00
CA GLY A 95 -6.97 14.16 -1.60
C GLY A 95 -7.87 13.09 -0.98
N ALA A 96 -7.28 12.04 -0.39
CA ALA A 96 -8.01 10.99 0.34
C ALA A 96 -8.68 11.50 1.63
N LEU A 97 -8.18 12.60 2.20
CA LEU A 97 -8.64 13.14 3.47
C LEU A 97 -9.68 14.25 3.30
N ASP A 98 -10.35 14.32 2.15
CA ASP A 98 -11.34 15.35 1.83
C ASP A 98 -10.75 16.77 1.90
N ARG A 99 -10.02 17.15 0.84
CA ARG A 99 -9.38 18.47 0.74
C ARG A 99 -10.42 19.59 0.85
N GLY A 100 -10.26 20.49 1.81
CA GLY A 100 -11.23 21.53 2.18
C GLY A 100 -12.36 21.05 3.10
N GLY A 101 -12.40 19.74 3.38
CA GLY A 101 -13.43 19.06 4.13
C GLY A 101 -13.24 19.05 5.64
N VAL A 102 -14.02 18.19 6.31
CA VAL A 102 -14.10 18.13 7.78
C VAL A 102 -12.76 17.72 8.38
N SER A 103 -12.04 16.77 7.77
CA SER A 103 -10.74 16.31 8.28
C SER A 103 -9.69 17.42 8.24
N GLU A 104 -9.62 18.20 7.14
CA GLU A 104 -8.71 19.34 7.07
C GLU A 104 -9.07 20.42 8.10
N GLN A 105 -10.37 20.73 8.25
CA GLN A 105 -10.84 21.70 9.25
C GLN A 105 -10.52 21.26 10.68
N PHE A 106 -10.67 19.97 10.97
CA PHE A 106 -10.31 19.37 12.26
C PHE A 106 -8.81 19.51 12.54
N LEU A 107 -7.96 19.11 11.59
CA LEU A 107 -6.50 19.22 11.72
C LEU A 107 -6.05 20.67 11.92
N ARG A 108 -6.62 21.62 11.16
CA ARG A 108 -6.36 23.06 11.34
C ARG A 108 -6.70 23.53 12.76
N ARG A 109 -7.81 23.07 13.34
CA ARG A 109 -8.20 23.40 14.72
C ARG A 109 -7.33 22.74 15.78
N LEU A 110 -6.81 21.53 15.52
CA LEU A 110 -5.89 20.85 16.44
C LEU A 110 -4.60 21.65 16.63
N VAL A 111 -4.04 22.20 15.54
CA VAL A 111 -2.83 23.03 15.57
C VAL A 111 -3.07 24.38 16.25
N LEU A 112 -4.25 24.99 16.06
CA LEU A 112 -4.62 26.27 16.69
C LEU A 112 -4.84 26.15 18.21
N LYS A 113 -4.95 24.95 18.76
CA LYS A 113 -5.01 24.70 20.21
C LYS A 113 -3.64 24.30 20.75
N ASN A 114 -2.82 25.29 21.16
CA ASN A 114 -1.68 25.19 22.10
C ASN A 114 -1.03 23.79 22.24
N LEU A 115 -0.55 23.19 21.14
CA LEU A 115 0.33 22.03 21.22
C LEU A 115 1.66 22.52 21.81
N LYS A 116 1.89 22.27 23.10
CA LYS A 116 3.14 22.60 23.77
C LYS A 116 4.10 21.44 23.61
N ASN A 117 5.35 21.73 23.25
CA ASN A 117 6.41 20.74 23.37
C ASN A 117 6.58 20.39 24.86
N PRO A 118 6.77 19.11 25.22
CA PRO A 118 7.16 18.77 26.59
C PRO A 118 8.46 19.50 26.91
N THR A 119 8.44 20.35 27.94
CA THR A 119 9.66 20.93 28.52
C THR A 119 10.48 19.79 29.09
N ARG A 120 11.75 19.69 28.67
CA ARG A 120 12.72 18.71 29.17
C ARG A 120 12.86 18.76 30.69
#